data_AF-A0A917Y418-F1
#
_entry.id   AF-A0A917Y418-F1
#
_cell.length_a   1.000
_cell.length_b   1.000
_cell.length_c   1.000
_cell.angle_alpha   90.00
_cell.angle_beta   90.00
_cell.angle_gamma   90.00
#
_symmetry.space_group_name_H-M   'P 1'
#
loop_
_entity.id
_entity.type
_entity.pdbx_description
1 polymer ?
#
loop_
_entity_poly.entity_id
_entity_poly.type
_entity_poly.pdbx_seq_one_letter_code
_entity_poly.pdbx_strand_id
1 'polypeptide(L)'
;MIVLDNGDLIQGTPLMTHYVKNHAEKPNPMIAIMNQIGLDAGVPGNHEFNFGKAILQDAVDQSNYPWLSANIVDEKTGKPYFGSPYIIKTLSNGVKVAITGVTTHYVPNWETPEHIQGIQFADAFTTLKEIVKEIQSNEDYDLLIALYHGGFERDMETGEVTETSGFTSTR
;
A
#
# COMPACT_ATOMS: atom_id res chain seq x y z
N MET A 1 11.53 -14.81 11.20
CA MET A 1 10.15 -14.80 10.68
C MET A 1 9.91 -13.44 10.08
N ILE A 2 9.14 -13.37 8.99
CA ILE A 2 8.69 -12.13 8.37
C ILE A 2 7.16 -12.13 8.41
N VAL A 3 6.55 -11.07 8.91
CA VAL A 3 5.09 -10.90 8.97
C VAL A 3 4.71 -9.64 8.21
N LEU A 4 3.95 -9.82 7.13
CA LEU A 4 3.56 -8.74 6.22
C LEU A 4 2.05 -8.74 6.06
N ASP A 5 1.47 -7.55 6.05
CA ASP A 5 0.10 -7.34 5.63
C ASP A 5 0.09 -6.74 4.22
N ASN A 6 -0.69 -7.35 3.33
CA ASN A 6 -0.76 -6.93 1.94
C ASN A 6 -1.96 -6.01 1.69
N GLY A 7 -2.53 -5.31 2.69
CA GLY A 7 -3.60 -4.33 2.50
C GLY A 7 -5.03 -4.86 2.67
N ASP A 8 -6.01 -3.97 2.51
CA ASP A 8 -7.43 -4.14 2.84
C ASP A 8 -7.67 -4.53 4.31
N LEU A 9 -7.03 -3.77 5.20
CA LEU A 9 -7.01 -3.98 6.65
C LEU A 9 -8.07 -3.16 7.39
N ILE A 10 -8.18 -1.86 7.08
CA ILE A 10 -8.92 -0.90 7.91
C ILE A 10 -10.37 -0.69 7.45
N GLN A 11 -10.78 -1.36 6.37
CA GLN A 11 -12.13 -1.33 5.83
C GLN A 11 -12.62 -2.74 5.49
N GLY A 12 -13.92 -2.90 5.25
CA GLY A 12 -14.53 -4.12 4.73
C GLY A 12 -15.36 -4.89 5.75
N THR A 13 -15.26 -4.52 7.03
CA THR A 13 -15.99 -5.18 8.11
C THR A 13 -17.05 -4.27 8.76
N PRO A 14 -18.17 -4.83 9.26
CA PRO A 14 -19.12 -4.09 10.09
C PRO A 14 -18.48 -3.47 11.34
N LEU A 15 -17.44 -4.12 11.88
CA LEU A 15 -16.65 -3.60 13.00
C LEU A 15 -16.01 -2.27 12.65
N MET A 16 -15.27 -2.21 11.53
CA MET A 16 -14.59 -0.97 11.13
C MET A 16 -15.58 0.11 10.73
N THR A 17 -16.69 -0.25 10.08
CA THR A 17 -17.77 0.70 9.78
C THR A 17 -18.38 1.30 11.06
N HIS A 18 -18.59 0.49 12.09
CA HIS A 18 -19.11 0.96 13.37
C HIS A 18 -18.09 1.82 14.13
N TYR A 19 -16.81 1.41 14.12
CA TYR A 19 -15.70 2.16 14.71
C TYR A 19 -15.60 3.56 14.09
N VAL A 20 -15.50 3.69 12.77
CA VAL A 20 -15.34 4.99 12.11
C VAL A 20 -16.54 5.90 12.39
N LYS A 21 -17.76 5.36 12.44
CA LYS A 21 -18.98 6.15 12.67
C LYS A 21 -19.13 6.66 14.11
N ASN A 22 -18.65 5.91 15.11
CA ASN A 22 -19.03 6.16 16.51
C ASN A 22 -17.83 6.31 17.47
N HIS A 23 -16.64 5.90 17.05
CA HIS A 23 -15.48 5.67 17.92
C HIS A 23 -14.14 6.05 17.29
N ALA A 24 -14.12 6.84 16.21
CA ALA A 24 -12.88 7.23 15.53
C ALA A 24 -11.90 8.03 16.41
N GLU A 25 -12.36 8.53 17.56
CA GLU A 25 -11.52 9.16 18.58
C GLU A 25 -10.72 8.18 19.46
N LYS A 26 -11.03 6.87 19.38
CA LYS A 26 -10.36 5.82 20.14
C LYS A 26 -9.25 5.18 19.29
N PRO A 27 -8.33 4.41 19.89
CA PRO A 27 -7.37 3.64 19.11
C PRO A 27 -8.04 2.73 18.08
N ASN A 28 -7.50 2.71 16.86
CA ASN A 28 -7.98 1.89 15.78
C ASN A 28 -7.83 0.40 16.15
N PRO A 29 -8.93 -0.36 16.22
CA PRO A 29 -8.89 -1.73 16.74
C PRO A 29 -8.07 -2.68 15.86
N MET A 30 -8.07 -2.47 14.54
CA MET A 30 -7.29 -3.32 13.62
C MET A 30 -5.80 -3.05 13.78
N ILE A 31 -5.41 -1.78 13.89
CA ILE A 31 -4.01 -1.40 14.11
C ILE A 31 -3.51 -1.88 15.48
N ALA A 32 -4.36 -1.81 16.52
CA ALA A 32 -4.01 -2.34 17.85
C ALA A 32 -3.71 -3.85 17.80
N ILE A 33 -4.48 -4.63 17.03
CA ILE A 33 -4.24 -6.06 16.84
C ILE A 33 -2.94 -6.29 16.03
N MET A 34 -2.75 -5.57 14.93
CA MET A 34 -1.56 -5.73 14.08
C MET A 34 -0.26 -5.36 14.82
N ASN A 35 -0.31 -4.34 15.67
CA ASN A 35 0.79 -4.01 16.55
C ASN A 35 1.14 -5.14 17.54
N GLN A 36 0.14 -5.89 18.04
CA GLN A 36 0.38 -7.04 18.92
C GLN A 36 0.90 -8.26 18.17
N ILE A 37 0.48 -8.46 16.92
CA ILE A 37 1.01 -9.52 16.05
C ILE A 37 2.49 -9.27 15.74
N GLY A 38 2.91 -7.99 15.67
CA GLY A 38 4.28 -7.60 15.40
C GLY A 38 4.59 -7.66 13.90
N LEU A 39 3.79 -6.94 13.10
CA LEU A 39 4.04 -6.78 11.67
C LEU A 39 5.41 -6.14 11.43
N ASP A 40 6.05 -6.58 10.35
CA ASP A 40 7.29 -5.97 9.84
C ASP A 40 7.02 -4.84 8.86
N ALA A 41 5.93 -4.93 8.11
CA ALA A 41 5.41 -3.89 7.24
C ALA A 41 3.96 -4.19 6.81
N GLY A 42 3.23 -3.16 6.44
CA GLY A 42 1.94 -3.25 5.73
C GLY A 42 1.99 -2.53 4.39
N VAL A 43 1.07 -2.80 3.47
CA VAL A 43 0.92 -2.06 2.20
C VAL A 43 -0.51 -1.54 2.11
N PRO A 44 -0.76 -0.29 1.68
CA PRO A 44 -2.12 0.17 1.44
C PRO A 44 -2.77 -0.67 0.33
N GLY A 45 -3.94 -1.22 0.59
CA GLY A 45 -4.83 -1.74 -0.42
C GLY A 45 -5.72 -0.66 -1.01
N ASN A 46 -6.61 -1.06 -1.93
CA ASN A 46 -7.54 -0.11 -2.52
C ASN A 46 -8.64 0.31 -1.54
N HIS A 47 -8.96 -0.51 -0.53
CA HIS A 47 -10.02 -0.18 0.43
C HIS A 47 -9.56 0.70 1.60
N GLU A 48 -8.25 0.90 1.80
CA GLU A 48 -7.70 1.82 2.80
C GLU A 48 -8.21 3.27 2.65
N PHE A 49 -8.63 3.67 1.45
CA PHE A 49 -9.08 5.03 1.14
C PHE A 49 -10.57 5.28 1.37
N ASN A 50 -11.37 4.22 1.57
CA ASN A 50 -12.84 4.29 1.57
C ASN A 50 -13.43 5.15 2.70
N PHE A 51 -12.70 5.33 3.80
CA PHE A 51 -13.10 6.21 4.91
C PHE A 51 -12.42 7.59 4.86
N GLY A 52 -11.72 7.88 3.77
CA GLY A 52 -10.96 9.11 3.55
C GLY A 52 -9.56 9.09 4.18
N LYS A 53 -8.69 9.95 3.64
CA LYS A 53 -7.26 10.02 4.01
C LYS A 53 -7.01 10.28 5.49
N ALA A 54 -7.91 10.98 6.18
CA ALA A 54 -7.73 11.28 7.60
C ALA A 54 -7.75 10.01 8.45
N ILE A 55 -8.66 9.07 8.15
CA ILE A 55 -8.75 7.78 8.86
C ILE A 55 -7.56 6.89 8.51
N LEU A 56 -7.13 6.89 7.25
CA LEU A 56 -5.92 6.18 6.85
C LEU A 56 -4.66 6.74 7.52
N GLN A 57 -4.51 8.07 7.56
CA GLN A 57 -3.38 8.72 8.23
C GLN A 57 -3.36 8.40 9.72
N ASP A 58 -4.52 8.46 10.39
CA ASP A 58 -4.65 8.05 11.79
C ASP A 58 -4.22 6.59 12.02
N ALA A 59 -4.61 5.68 11.12
CA ALA A 59 -4.18 4.29 11.19
C ALA A 59 -2.65 4.14 11.00
N VAL A 60 -2.06 4.88 10.06
CA VAL A 60 -0.61 4.92 9.83
C VAL A 60 0.12 5.45 11.08
N ASP A 61 -0.36 6.54 11.67
CA ASP A 61 0.24 7.18 12.84
C ASP A 61 0.18 6.28 14.10
N GLN A 62 -0.84 5.42 14.20
CA GLN A 62 -0.98 4.45 15.29
C GLN A 62 -0.20 3.14 15.07
N SER A 63 0.42 2.94 13.90
CA SER A 63 1.13 1.70 13.56
C SER A 63 2.56 1.69 14.12
N ASN A 64 2.96 0.57 14.71
CA ASN A 64 4.35 0.33 15.16
C ASN A 64 5.25 -0.24 14.05
N TYR A 65 4.72 -0.31 12.83
CA TYR A 65 5.35 -0.87 11.65
C TYR A 65 5.21 0.12 10.49
N PRO A 66 6.14 0.11 9.52
CA PRO A 66 6.06 0.98 8.36
C PRO A 66 4.96 0.52 7.40
N TRP A 67 4.24 1.48 6.85
CA TRP A 67 3.43 1.29 5.64
C TRP A 67 4.32 1.48 4.41
N LEU A 68 4.41 0.48 3.55
CA LEU A 68 5.20 0.49 2.34
C LEU A 68 4.34 0.89 1.14
N SER A 69 4.74 1.91 0.41
CA SER A 69 4.12 2.27 -0.85
C SER A 69 5.09 3.02 -1.75
N ALA A 70 5.40 2.46 -2.91
CA ALA A 70 6.27 3.09 -3.89
C ALA A 70 5.49 3.94 -4.92
N ASN A 71 4.21 3.62 -5.19
CA ASN A 71 3.46 4.21 -6.30
C ASN A 71 2.26 5.08 -5.88
N ILE A 72 1.94 5.16 -4.59
CA ILE A 72 0.97 6.13 -4.07
C ILE A 72 1.76 7.36 -3.64
N VAL A 73 1.68 8.45 -4.41
CA VAL A 73 2.54 9.62 -4.24
C VAL A 73 1.74 10.90 -4.04
N ASP A 74 2.35 11.86 -3.36
CA ASP A 74 1.83 13.23 -3.28
C ASP A 74 1.94 13.92 -4.65
N GLU A 75 0.83 14.42 -5.17
CA GLU A 75 0.74 15.04 -6.50
C GLU A 75 1.72 16.22 -6.69
N LYS A 76 2.08 16.92 -5.62
CA LYS A 76 2.94 18.11 -5.70
C LYS A 76 4.42 17.76 -5.66
N THR A 77 4.78 16.76 -4.88
CA THR A 77 6.19 16.42 -4.60
C THR A 77 6.67 15.18 -5.34
N GLY A 78 5.77 14.32 -5.81
CA GLY A 78 6.09 13.03 -6.41
C GLY A 78 6.71 12.02 -5.44
N LYS A 79 6.71 12.32 -4.13
CA LYS A 79 7.22 11.42 -3.09
C LYS A 79 6.12 10.50 -2.59
N PRO A 80 6.45 9.32 -2.04
CA PRO A 80 5.48 8.46 -1.36
C PRO A 80 4.60 9.25 -0.40
N TYR A 81 3.29 9.13 -0.56
CA TYR A 81 2.32 9.83 0.28
C TYR A 81 2.28 9.25 1.69
N PHE A 82 2.44 7.93 1.79
CA PHE A 82 2.48 7.19 3.06
C PHE A 82 3.81 6.47 3.21
N GLY A 83 4.35 6.53 4.43
CA GLY A 83 5.48 5.74 4.87
C GLY A 83 6.71 5.79 3.96
N SER A 84 7.19 4.63 3.52
CA SER A 84 8.44 4.51 2.75
C SER A 84 8.25 3.60 1.53
N PRO A 85 9.04 3.75 0.46
CA PRO A 85 8.87 2.92 -0.72
C PRO A 85 9.30 1.46 -0.47
N TYR A 86 10.31 1.24 0.38
CA TYR A 86 10.80 -0.08 0.79
C TYR A 86 11.51 -0.03 2.15
N ILE A 87 11.82 -1.20 2.70
CA ILE A 87 12.72 -1.40 3.84
C ILE A 87 13.72 -2.54 3.57
N ILE A 88 14.83 -2.55 4.31
CA ILE A 88 15.72 -3.71 4.44
C ILE A 88 15.58 -4.28 5.85
N LYS A 89 15.14 -5.54 5.96
CA LYS A 89 15.01 -6.26 7.22
C LYS A 89 16.12 -7.31 7.35
N THR A 90 16.93 -7.21 8.39
CA THR A 90 17.90 -8.26 8.75
C THR A 90 17.26 -9.26 9.72
N LEU A 91 17.25 -10.53 9.33
CA LEU A 91 16.77 -11.64 10.16
C LEU A 91 17.82 -12.03 11.20
N SER A 92 17.40 -12.76 12.24
CA SER A 92 18.28 -13.17 13.34
C SER A 92 19.45 -14.07 12.92
N ASN A 93 19.37 -14.70 11.74
CA ASN A 93 20.44 -15.49 11.14
C ASN A 93 21.35 -14.67 10.20
N GLY A 94 21.17 -13.35 10.12
CA GLY A 94 21.97 -12.45 9.29
C GLY A 94 21.44 -12.22 7.87
N VAL A 95 20.43 -12.97 7.43
CA VAL A 95 19.84 -12.80 6.08
C VAL A 95 19.16 -11.44 5.97
N LYS A 96 19.49 -10.68 4.93
CA LYS A 96 18.93 -9.36 4.62
C LYS A 96 17.83 -9.50 3.57
N VAL A 97 16.64 -9.01 3.89
CA VAL A 97 15.47 -9.07 3.00
C VAL A 97 15.01 -7.66 2.67
N ALA A 98 15.06 -7.31 1.39
CA ALA A 98 14.44 -6.10 0.87
C ALA A 98 12.93 -6.32 0.69
N ILE A 99 12.11 -5.37 1.13
CA ILE A 99 10.65 -5.47 1.08
C ILE A 99 10.10 -4.16 0.51
N THR A 100 9.35 -4.23 -0.58
CA THR A 100 8.72 -3.09 -1.25
C THR A 100 7.24 -3.35 -1.47
N GLY A 101 6.44 -2.28 -1.60
CA GLY A 101 4.99 -2.37 -1.80
C GLY A 101 4.47 -1.49 -2.92
N VAL A 102 3.53 -1.99 -3.71
CA VAL A 102 2.74 -1.20 -4.68
C VAL A 102 1.27 -1.58 -4.62
N THR A 103 0.40 -0.61 -4.91
CA THR A 103 -1.06 -0.77 -4.95
C THR A 103 -1.52 -0.58 -6.38
N THR A 104 -2.60 -1.23 -6.81
CA THR A 104 -3.16 -1.03 -8.15
C THR A 104 -3.38 0.45 -8.46
N HIS A 105 -3.05 0.86 -9.68
CA HIS A 105 -3.20 2.24 -10.13
C HIS A 105 -4.64 2.59 -10.55
N TYR A 106 -5.56 1.62 -10.47
CA TYR A 106 -6.97 1.76 -10.80
C TYR A 106 -7.84 2.31 -9.65
N VAL A 107 -7.30 2.54 -8.45
CA VAL A 107 -8.04 3.11 -7.30
C VAL A 107 -8.91 4.32 -7.67
N PRO A 108 -8.44 5.30 -8.49
CA PRO A 108 -9.27 6.44 -8.88
C PRO A 108 -10.54 6.09 -9.69
N ASN A 109 -10.65 4.89 -10.25
CA ASN A 109 -11.86 4.43 -10.95
C ASN A 109 -12.98 3.99 -9.98
N TRP A 110 -12.64 3.63 -8.75
CA TRP A 110 -13.58 3.08 -7.78
C TRP A 110 -13.81 3.99 -6.57
N GLU A 111 -12.80 4.78 -6.21
CA GLU A 111 -12.84 5.62 -5.02
C GLU A 111 -13.46 7.00 -5.31
N THR A 112 -14.05 7.58 -4.28
CA THR A 112 -14.58 8.94 -4.29
C THR A 112 -13.42 9.95 -4.41
N PRO A 113 -13.44 10.89 -5.39
CA PRO A 113 -12.33 11.82 -5.61
C PRO A 113 -11.91 12.62 -4.37
N GLU A 114 -12.87 12.99 -3.51
CA GLU A 114 -12.62 13.69 -2.25
C GLU A 114 -11.76 12.87 -1.28
N HIS A 115 -11.88 11.55 -1.30
CA HIS A 115 -11.09 10.65 -0.45
C HIS A 115 -9.64 10.48 -0.91
N ILE A 116 -9.31 10.85 -2.15
CA ILE A 116 -7.96 10.69 -2.72
C ILE A 116 -7.37 11.99 -3.25
N GLN A 117 -8.00 13.14 -2.98
CA GLN A 117 -7.54 14.44 -3.45
C GLN A 117 -6.07 14.69 -3.09
N GLY A 118 -5.23 15.10 -4.04
CA GLY A 118 -3.80 15.37 -3.78
C GLY A 118 -2.92 14.11 -3.75
N ILE A 119 -3.50 12.93 -4.01
CA ILE A 119 -2.79 11.67 -4.15
C ILE A 119 -2.86 11.23 -5.61
N GLN A 120 -1.70 10.88 -6.16
CA GLN A 120 -1.58 10.24 -7.45
C GLN A 120 -1.21 8.77 -7.26
N PHE A 121 -1.84 7.91 -8.07
CA PHE A 121 -1.53 6.49 -8.16
C PHE A 121 -0.74 6.25 -9.45
N ALA A 122 0.59 6.16 -9.35
CA ALA A 122 1.46 5.85 -10.47
C ALA A 122 1.30 4.39 -10.92
N ASP A 123 1.61 4.11 -12.18
CA ASP A 123 1.53 2.76 -12.77
C ASP A 123 2.32 1.74 -11.94
N ALA A 124 1.60 0.78 -11.35
CA ALA A 124 2.15 -0.15 -10.38
C ALA A 124 3.32 -0.96 -10.96
N PHE A 125 3.20 -1.42 -12.21
CA PHE A 125 4.24 -2.22 -12.86
C PHE A 125 5.51 -1.41 -13.13
N THR A 126 5.38 -0.22 -13.70
CA THR A 126 6.50 0.67 -14.02
C THR A 126 7.21 1.10 -12.75
N THR A 127 6.46 1.53 -11.73
CA THR A 127 7.04 1.91 -10.44
C THR A 127 7.73 0.73 -9.75
N LEU A 128 7.12 -0.46 -9.76
CA LEU A 128 7.76 -1.64 -9.17
C LEU A 128 9.07 -2.00 -9.90
N LYS A 129 9.11 -1.88 -11.23
CA LYS A 129 10.32 -2.11 -12.01
C LYS A 129 11.42 -1.10 -11.69
N GLU A 130 11.07 0.15 -11.44
CA GLU A 130 12.01 1.20 -11.07
C GLU A 130 12.56 1.00 -9.65
N ILE A 131 11.68 0.75 -8.67
CA ILE A 131 12.12 0.58 -7.28
C ILE A 131 12.96 -0.69 -7.09
N VAL A 132 12.65 -1.77 -7.81
CA VAL A 132 13.49 -2.98 -7.80
C VAL A 132 14.89 -2.70 -8.34
N LYS A 133 15.01 -1.89 -9.41
CA LYS A 133 16.33 -1.48 -9.93
C LYS A 133 17.09 -0.59 -8.96
N GLU A 134 16.39 0.31 -8.28
CA GLU A 134 16.98 1.17 -7.24
C GLU A 134 17.55 0.32 -6.10
N ILE A 135 16.74 -0.60 -5.55
CA ILE A 135 17.16 -1.52 -4.49
C ILE A 135 18.37 -2.36 -4.96
N GLN A 136 18.31 -2.91 -6.17
CA GLN A 136 19.42 -3.69 -6.77
C GLN A 136 20.72 -2.90 -6.89
N SER A 137 20.64 -1.58 -7.08
CA SER A 137 21.81 -0.74 -7.33
C SER A 137 22.42 -0.20 -6.04
N ASN A 138 21.60 -0.02 -5.00
CA ASN A 138 21.96 0.76 -3.81
C ASN A 138 22.05 -0.08 -2.53
N GLU A 139 21.40 -1.25 -2.49
CA GLU A 139 21.24 -2.03 -1.26
C GLU A 139 21.93 -3.39 -1.35
N ASP A 140 22.47 -3.84 -0.23
CA ASP A 140 22.99 -5.19 -0.06
C ASP A 140 21.91 -6.07 0.59
N TYR A 141 21.38 -7.04 -0.18
CA TYR A 141 20.30 -7.92 0.26
C TYR A 141 20.42 -9.32 -0.38
N ASP A 142 19.87 -10.33 0.32
CA ASP A 142 19.86 -11.72 -0.13
C ASP A 142 18.56 -12.11 -0.84
N LEU A 143 17.44 -11.50 -0.42
CA LEU A 143 16.09 -11.75 -0.95
C LEU A 143 15.34 -10.44 -1.13
N LEU A 144 14.53 -10.33 -2.19
CA LEU A 144 13.59 -9.24 -2.39
C LEU A 144 12.15 -9.78 -2.38
N ILE A 145 11.29 -9.15 -1.59
CA ILE A 145 9.85 -9.40 -1.55
C ILE A 145 9.15 -8.17 -2.10
N ALA A 146 8.34 -8.36 -3.14
CA ALA A 146 7.45 -7.34 -3.67
C ALA A 146 6.01 -7.67 -3.28
N LEU A 147 5.41 -6.79 -2.50
CA LEU A 147 4.00 -6.82 -2.16
C LEU A 147 3.22 -6.02 -3.22
N TYR A 148 2.27 -6.66 -3.87
CA TYR A 148 1.36 -6.02 -4.80
C TYR A 148 -0.07 -6.20 -4.27
N HIS A 149 -0.73 -5.09 -3.98
CA HIS A 149 -2.15 -5.08 -3.68
C HIS A 149 -2.94 -4.68 -4.93
N GLY A 150 -3.46 -5.67 -5.63
CA GLY A 150 -4.34 -5.47 -6.75
C GLY A 150 -4.79 -6.78 -7.38
N GLY A 151 -5.77 -6.70 -8.27
CA GLY A 151 -6.20 -7.83 -9.08
C GLY A 151 -5.20 -8.17 -10.18
N PHE A 152 -5.42 -9.31 -10.83
CA PHE A 152 -4.78 -9.58 -12.11
C PHE A 152 -5.27 -8.53 -13.11
N GLU A 153 -4.36 -7.66 -13.55
CA GLU A 153 -4.64 -6.64 -14.58
C GLU A 153 -4.88 -7.27 -15.96
N ARG A 154 -4.66 -8.59 -16.07
CA ARG A 154 -4.96 -9.38 -17.25
C ARG A 154 -5.62 -10.69 -16.89
N ASP A 155 -6.55 -11.11 -17.73
CA ASP A 155 -7.15 -12.42 -17.64
C ASP A 155 -6.05 -13.48 -17.84
N MET A 156 -6.00 -14.47 -16.95
CA MET A 156 -4.88 -15.42 -16.92
C MET A 156 -4.90 -16.42 -18.09
N GLU A 157 -6.05 -16.62 -18.74
CA GLU A 157 -6.20 -17.55 -19.86
C GLU A 157 -5.94 -16.86 -21.20
N THR A 158 -6.44 -15.63 -21.34
CA THR A 158 -6.45 -14.88 -22.60
C THR A 158 -5.35 -13.82 -22.67
N GLY A 159 -4.82 -13.38 -21.53
CA GLY A 159 -3.85 -12.30 -21.44
C GLY A 159 -4.42 -10.91 -21.76
N GLU A 160 -5.73 -10.79 -21.97
CA GLU A 160 -6.39 -9.50 -22.22
C GLU A 160 -6.44 -8.66 -20.94
N VAL A 161 -6.35 -7.34 -21.09
CA VAL A 161 -6.42 -6.42 -19.96
C VAL A 161 -7.83 -6.48 -19.35
N THR A 162 -7.93 -6.73 -18.05
CA THR A 162 -9.21 -6.85 -17.34
C THR A 162 -9.86 -5.50 -17.13
N GLU A 163 -9.08 -4.42 -17.06
CA GLU A 163 -9.57 -3.06 -16.83
C GLU A 163 -8.82 -2.00 -17.65
N THR A 164 -9.55 -1.16 -18.39
CA THR A 164 -8.95 -0.01 -19.08
C THR A 164 -9.02 1.22 -18.18
N SER A 165 -7.88 1.89 -17.95
CA SER A 165 -7.87 3.14 -17.20
C SER A 165 -8.57 4.21 -18.04
N GLY A 166 -9.59 4.86 -17.47
CA GLY A 166 -10.40 5.88 -18.17
C GLY A 166 -9.63 7.16 -18.50
N PHE A 167 -8.33 7.23 -18.21
CA PHE A 167 -7.47 8.32 -18.64
C PHE A 167 -7.01 8.10 -20.08
N THR A 168 -7.85 8.51 -21.03
CA THR A 168 -7.37 8.84 -22.37
C THR A 168 -6.43 10.03 -22.28
N SER A 169 -5.13 9.76 -22.13
CA SER A 169 -4.11 10.72 -22.53
C SER A 169 -4.18 10.82 -24.05
N THR A 170 -4.97 11.79 -24.55
CA THR A 170 -4.83 12.26 -25.92
C THR A 170 -3.39 12.71 -26.10
N ARG A 171 -2.67 11.98 -26.95
CA ARG A 171 -1.39 12.43 -27.54
C ARG A 171 -1.57 13.74 -28.27
#